data_AF-A0A846DTX9-F1
#
_entry.id   AF-A0A846DTX9-F1
#
_cell.length_a   1.000
_cell.length_b   1.000
_cell.length_c   1.000
_cell.angle_alpha   90.00
_cell.angle_beta   90.00
_cell.angle_gamma   90.00
#
_symmetry.space_group_name_H-M   'P 1'
#
loop_
_entity.id
_entity.type
_entity.pdbx_description
1 polymer ?
#
loop_
_entity_poly.entity_id
_entity_poly.type
_entity_poly.pdbx_seq_one_letter_code
_entity_poly.pdbx_strand_id
1 'polypeptide(L)'
;MGRMAGAAADPAITVVPANEATWDDIAAIFGTRGEAAGCWCQRYKLKPREAFKHWPAEVRADRLRRQTRCGEPAAGETTGLVA
;
A
#
# COMPACT_ATOMS: atom_id res chain seq x y z
N MET A 1 22.65 -5.08 43.74
CA MET A 1 21.34 -5.27 43.08
C MET A 1 21.09 -4.11 42.12
N GLY A 2 21.30 -4.31 40.81
CA GLY A 2 20.94 -3.35 39.77
C GLY A 2 19.81 -3.94 38.93
N ARG A 3 18.63 -3.32 38.95
CA ARG A 3 17.49 -3.73 38.12
C ARG A 3 17.82 -3.43 36.66
N MET A 4 17.94 -4.46 35.83
CA MET A 4 17.74 -4.31 34.40
C MET A 4 16.25 -4.12 34.15
N ALA A 5 15.82 -2.86 34.03
CA ALA A 5 14.55 -2.56 33.39
C ALA A 5 14.64 -3.09 31.96
N GLY A 6 13.84 -4.10 31.64
CA GLY A 6 13.75 -4.64 30.30
C GLY A 6 13.41 -3.51 29.32
N ALA A 7 14.26 -3.31 28.32
CA ALA A 7 13.91 -2.50 27.18
C ALA A 7 12.60 -3.05 26.62
N ALA A 8 11.57 -2.20 26.52
CA ALA A 8 10.40 -2.55 25.72
C ALA A 8 10.94 -2.87 24.33
N ALA A 9 10.75 -4.11 23.87
CA ALA A 9 11.10 -4.48 22.51
C ALA A 9 10.36 -3.53 21.57
N ASP A 10 11.08 -2.91 20.63
CA ASP A 10 10.44 -2.17 19.55
C ASP A 10 9.38 -3.07 18.90
N PRO A 11 8.20 -2.54 18.56
CA PRO A 11 7.18 -3.34 17.90
C PRO A 11 7.77 -3.95 16.63
N ALA A 12 7.74 -5.28 16.55
CA ALA A 12 8.26 -6.00 15.40
C ALA A 12 7.45 -5.64 14.16
N ILE A 13 8.10 -5.05 13.15
CA ILE A 13 7.48 -4.73 11.86
C ILE A 13 7.48 -5.99 11.00
N THR A 14 6.32 -6.33 10.43
CA THR A 14 6.19 -7.45 9.47
C THR A 14 5.96 -6.88 8.08
N VAL A 15 6.78 -7.29 7.11
CA VAL A 15 6.62 -6.85 5.72
C VAL A 15 6.06 -8.01 4.90
N VAL A 16 4.93 -7.79 4.24
CA VAL A 16 4.23 -8.80 3.41
C VAL A 16 4.08 -8.35 1.96
N PRO A 17 4.00 -9.27 1.00
CA PRO A 17 3.51 -8.99 -0.35
C PRO A 17 2.11 -8.35 -0.33
N ALA A 18 1.86 -7.39 -1.22
CA ALA A 18 0.60 -6.63 -1.20
C ALA A 18 -0.67 -7.46 -1.48
N ASN A 19 -0.56 -8.65 -2.09
CA ASN A 19 -1.68 -9.57 -2.26
C ASN A 19 -2.09 -10.28 -0.95
N GLU A 20 -1.18 -10.37 0.02
CA GLU A 20 -1.45 -10.92 1.35
C GLU A 20 -2.08 -9.88 2.30
N ALA A 21 -1.93 -8.59 2.00
CA ALA A 21 -2.60 -7.50 2.71
C ALA A 21 -4.06 -7.33 2.27
N THR A 22 -4.89 -6.75 3.13
CA THR A 22 -6.27 -6.39 2.75
C THR A 22 -6.29 -5.09 1.94
N TRP A 23 -7.42 -4.81 1.27
CA TRP A 23 -7.60 -3.51 0.62
C TRP A 23 -7.60 -2.36 1.63
N ASP A 24 -8.12 -2.58 2.83
CA ASP A 24 -8.20 -1.55 3.86
C ASP A 24 -6.81 -1.17 4.40
N ASP A 25 -5.91 -2.14 4.54
CA ASP A 25 -4.50 -1.89 4.89
C ASP A 25 -3.82 -1.01 3.84
N ILE A 26 -4.02 -1.34 2.55
CA ILE A 26 -3.50 -0.53 1.45
C ILE A 26 -4.11 0.87 1.48
N ALA A 27 -5.43 0.98 1.63
CA ALA A 27 -6.11 2.27 1.68
C ALA A 27 -5.64 3.14 2.85
N ALA A 28 -5.32 2.54 4.00
CA ALA A 28 -4.80 3.24 5.17
C ALA A 28 -3.44 3.92 4.91
N ILE A 29 -2.57 3.32 4.09
CA ILE A 29 -1.28 3.91 3.68
C ILE A 29 -1.49 5.23 2.92
N PHE A 30 -2.49 5.29 2.03
CA PHE A 30 -2.80 6.51 1.27
C PHE A 30 -3.59 7.52 2.10
N GLY A 31 -4.38 7.04 3.06
CA GLY A 31 -5.16 7.87 3.97
C GLY A 31 -6.21 8.72 3.26
N THR A 32 -6.66 9.78 3.94
CA THR A 32 -7.76 10.64 3.47
C THR A 32 -7.32 12.06 3.14
N ARG A 33 -6.03 12.38 3.26
CA ARG A 33 -5.48 13.74 3.11
C ARG A 33 -4.16 13.76 2.37
N GLY A 34 -3.83 14.94 1.83
CA GLY A 34 -2.58 15.18 1.11
C GLY A 34 -2.54 14.51 -0.26
N GLU A 35 -1.38 14.57 -0.90
CA GLU A 35 -1.19 14.08 -2.26
C GLU A 35 -1.39 12.57 -2.37
N ALA A 36 -1.09 11.78 -1.34
CA ALA A 36 -1.26 10.33 -1.38
C ALA A 36 -2.74 9.93 -1.59
N ALA A 37 -3.64 10.50 -0.79
CA ALA A 37 -5.08 10.26 -0.87
C ALA A 37 -5.69 10.66 -2.23
N GLY A 38 -5.11 11.67 -2.87
CA GLY A 38 -5.51 12.07 -4.21
C GLY A 38 -4.84 11.24 -5.30
N CYS A 39 -3.56 10.92 -5.17
CA CYS A 39 -2.71 10.42 -6.24
C CYS A 39 -2.90 8.93 -6.51
N TRP A 40 -3.00 8.12 -5.44
CA TRP A 40 -2.95 6.64 -5.52
C TRP A 40 -1.79 6.21 -6.42
N CYS A 41 -0.58 6.63 -6.07
CA CYS A 41 0.49 6.97 -7.02
C CYS A 41 0.85 5.85 -8.03
N GLN A 42 0.30 5.96 -9.24
CA GLN A 42 0.60 5.08 -10.38
C GLN A 42 1.70 5.64 -11.31
N ARG A 43 2.55 6.58 -10.87
CA ARG A 43 3.41 7.43 -11.76
C ARG A 43 4.20 6.63 -12.77
N TYR A 44 4.76 5.53 -12.31
CA TYR A 44 5.62 4.65 -13.09
C TYR A 44 4.85 3.60 -13.89
N LYS A 45 3.52 3.52 -13.75
CA LYS A 45 2.64 2.57 -14.44
C LYS A 45 1.79 3.23 -15.54
N LEU A 46 1.88 4.54 -15.72
CA LEU A 46 1.14 5.26 -16.77
C LEU A 46 1.66 4.91 -18.17
N LYS A 47 0.74 4.82 -19.14
CA LYS A 47 1.07 4.63 -20.55
C LYS A 47 1.57 5.94 -21.18
N PRO A 48 2.24 5.89 -22.35
CA PRO A 48 2.53 7.09 -23.11
C PRO A 48 1.28 7.96 -23.32
N ARG A 49 1.42 9.27 -23.10
CA ARG A 49 0.35 10.28 -23.21
C ARG A 49 -0.76 10.17 -22.15
N GLU A 50 -0.60 9.31 -21.16
CA GLU A 50 -1.47 9.26 -19.99
C GLU A 50 -0.98 10.20 -18.88
N ALA A 51 -1.91 10.76 -18.10
CA ALA A 51 -1.60 11.61 -16.95
C ALA A 51 -2.57 11.36 -15.79
N PHE A 52 -2.07 11.52 -14.55
CA PHE A 52 -2.86 11.37 -13.31
C PHE A 52 -4.15 12.17 -13.32
N LYS A 53 -4.04 13.45 -13.70
CA LYS A 53 -5.15 14.41 -13.71
C LYS A 53 -6.31 14.03 -14.64
N HIS A 54 -6.12 13.08 -15.56
CA HIS A 54 -7.18 12.64 -16.46
C HIS A 54 -8.15 11.66 -15.78
N TRP A 55 -7.79 11.10 -14.62
CA TRP A 55 -8.56 10.06 -13.94
C TRP A 55 -8.95 10.48 -12.52
N PRO A 56 -10.22 10.26 -12.10
CA PRO A 56 -10.64 10.43 -10.71
C PRO A 56 -9.77 9.61 -9.73
N ALA A 57 -9.75 10.00 -8.46
CA ALA A 57 -8.95 9.30 -7.44
C ALA A 57 -9.42 7.84 -7.26
N GLU A 58 -10.72 7.62 -7.34
CA GLU A 58 -11.39 6.33 -7.20
C GLU A 58 -10.98 5.37 -8.31
N VAL A 59 -10.86 5.87 -9.54
CA VAL A 59 -10.39 5.07 -10.69
C VAL A 59 -8.92 4.70 -10.53
N ARG A 60 -8.11 5.59 -9.95
CA ARG A 60 -6.69 5.31 -9.67
C ARG A 60 -6.53 4.30 -8.54
N ALA A 61 -7.37 4.40 -7.50
CA ALA A 61 -7.45 3.43 -6.42
C ALA A 61 -7.85 2.03 -6.94
N ASP A 62 -8.86 1.92 -7.79
CA ASP A 62 -9.25 0.63 -8.42
C ASP A 62 -8.11 0.01 -9.23
N ARG A 63 -7.39 0.83 -10.01
CA ARG A 63 -6.22 0.35 -10.77
C ARG A 63 -5.13 -0.18 -9.85
N LEU A 64 -4.86 0.51 -8.74
CA LEU A 64 -3.90 0.04 -7.75
C LEU A 64 -4.37 -1.30 -7.15
N ARG A 65 -5.64 -1.39 -6.74
CA ARG A 65 -6.26 -2.61 -6.19
C ARG A 65 -6.05 -3.83 -7.08
N ARG A 66 -6.25 -3.66 -8.40
CA ARG A 66 -6.04 -4.74 -9.39
C ARG A 66 -4.57 -5.15 -9.51
N GLN A 67 -3.64 -4.20 -9.39
CA GLN A 67 -2.21 -4.48 -9.49
C GLN A 67 -1.67 -5.18 -8.25
N THR A 68 -2.20 -4.85 -7.08
CA THR A 68 -1.78 -5.48 -5.82
C THR A 68 -2.42 -6.84 -5.65
N ARG A 69 -3.60 -7.09 -6.24
CA ARG A 69 -4.40 -8.30 -6.00
C ARG A 69 -4.62 -8.53 -4.50
N CYS A 70 -4.83 -7.45 -3.76
CA CYS A 70 -4.98 -7.50 -2.29
C CYS A 70 -6.14 -8.41 -1.89
N GLY A 71 -5.92 -9.22 -0.85
CA GLY A 71 -6.84 -10.25 -0.42
C GLY A 71 -6.81 -11.53 -1.27
N GLU A 72 -5.84 -11.69 -2.18
CA GLU A 72 -5.63 -12.91 -2.98
C GLU A 72 -4.24 -13.54 -2.71
N PRO A 73 -4.01 -14.20 -1.56
CA PRO A 73 -2.72 -14.80 -1.22
C PRO A 73 -2.23 -15.85 -2.23
N ALA A 74 -3.14 -16.52 -2.93
CA ALA A 74 -2.83 -17.53 -3.94
C ALA A 74 -2.50 -16.95 -5.33
N ALA A 75 -2.54 -15.62 -5.51
CA ALA A 75 -2.19 -15.00 -6.77
C ALA A 75 -0.71 -15.27 -7.12
N GLY A 76 -0.44 -15.67 -8.36
CA GLY A 76 0.92 -15.97 -8.83
C GLY A 76 1.84 -14.75 -8.98
N GLU A 77 1.32 -13.54 -8.81
CA GLU A 77 2.07 -12.27 -8.87
C GLU A 77 1.37 -11.17 -8.06
N THR A 78 2.12 -10.19 -7.59
CA THR A 78 1.58 -8.97 -6.96
C THR A 78 2.48 -7.78 -7.27
N THR A 79 2.00 -6.57 -6.99
CA THR A 79 2.79 -5.34 -7.00
C THR A 79 2.83 -4.74 -5.61
N GLY A 80 4.04 -4.59 -5.05
CA GLY A 80 4.29 -3.84 -3.82
C GLY A 80 4.49 -4.72 -2.58
N LEU A 81 4.97 -4.06 -1.52
CA LEU A 81 5.16 -4.61 -0.19
C LEU A 81 4.45 -3.70 0.82
N VAL A 82 3.84 -4.28 1.85
CA VAL A 82 3.10 -3.59 2.91
C VAL A 82 3.77 -3.91 4.26
N ALA A 83 3.90 -2.90 5.12
CA ALA A 83 4.55 -2.98 6.43
C ALA A 83 3.70 -2.27 7.50
#